data_AF-A0A2R5EIG4-F1
#
_entry.id   AF-A0A2R5EIG4-F1
#
_cell.length_a   1.000
_cell.length_b   1.000
_cell.length_c   1.000
_cell.angle_alpha   90.00
_cell.angle_beta   90.00
_cell.angle_gamma   90.00
#
_symmetry.space_group_name_H-M   'P 1'
#
loop_
_entity.id
_entity.type
_entity.pdbx_description
1 polymer ?
#
loop_
_entity_poly.entity_id
_entity_poly.type
_entity_poly.pdbx_seq_one_letter_code
_entity_poly.pdbx_strand_id
1 'polypeptide(L)'
;MSALIHEVDAHLLHGRHPVRSLAGLAVAVAGSVVLAAHGAAALGDALASSAMIGALLGGLAGAAATAAGAVAMLFLGKLNGRREDQLMAFAAGVMLAAAIVSLFIPAIEAAAPVFGNASPLAVLLALGAGVGLMLGLDKALPHAHAVSGVHGPATHASRGLLLALALFLHNFPEGMAVGIAASGGAGAVVPVALAIAVQDVPEGLLVALALGAAGMNLQRAVLLGAATGLAEPVGAWIAATVLGDNPALYPVGLAFAAGAMGFVVFHEMLPELKSRGGLPQVSGALAGGIALMLGVDLFLG
;
A
#
# COMPACT_ATOMS: atom_id res chain seq x y z
N MET A 1 13.81 39.01 -21.07
CA MET A 1 14.81 38.76 -20.01
C MET A 1 14.27 37.94 -18.83
N SER A 2 12.95 37.88 -18.59
CA SER A 2 12.34 37.06 -17.51
C SER A 2 12.12 35.58 -17.90
N ALA A 3 11.85 35.28 -19.17
CA ALA A 3 11.64 33.90 -19.63
C ALA A 3 12.93 33.05 -19.70
N LEU A 4 14.10 33.67 -19.91
CA LEU A 4 15.39 32.95 -19.99
C LEU A 4 15.98 32.59 -18.61
N ILE A 5 15.50 33.21 -17.52
CA ILE A 5 16.00 32.92 -16.17
C ILE A 5 15.30 31.67 -15.60
N HIS A 6 14.07 31.38 -16.03
CA HIS A 6 13.35 30.18 -15.59
C HIS A 6 13.82 28.87 -16.26
N GLU A 7 14.43 28.93 -17.44
CA GLU A 7 15.01 27.75 -18.11
C GLU A 7 16.42 27.40 -17.60
N VAL A 8 17.17 28.37 -17.08
CA VAL A 8 18.55 28.15 -16.62
C VAL A 8 18.60 27.50 -15.23
N ASP A 9 17.63 27.79 -14.35
CA ASP A 9 17.56 27.15 -13.02
C ASP A 9 17.04 25.72 -13.04
N ALA A 10 16.22 25.32 -14.03
CA ALA A 10 15.76 23.95 -14.18
C ALA A 10 16.89 22.98 -14.56
N HIS A 11 17.94 23.47 -15.22
CA HIS A 11 19.09 22.67 -15.64
C HIS A 11 20.15 22.48 -14.55
N LEU A 12 20.17 23.32 -13.50
CA LEU A 12 21.22 23.32 -12.47
C LEU A 12 20.90 22.47 -11.22
N LEU A 13 19.66 21.97 -11.08
CA LEU A 13 19.27 21.09 -9.96
C LEU A 13 19.38 19.58 -10.26
N HIS A 14 19.74 19.20 -11.49
CA HIS A 14 19.92 17.80 -11.88
C HIS A 14 21.37 17.33 -11.69
N GLY A 15 21.82 17.34 -10.44
CA GLY A 15 23.02 16.61 -9.98
C GLY A 15 22.79 15.11 -10.10
N ARG A 16 23.17 14.55 -11.25
CA ARG A 16 22.98 13.17 -11.68
C ARG A 16 23.83 12.17 -10.88
N HIS A 17 23.17 11.20 -10.23
CA HIS A 17 23.73 9.85 -10.03
C HIS A 17 22.73 8.80 -10.54
N PRO A 18 22.59 8.60 -11.87
CA PRO A 18 21.63 7.67 -12.47
C PRO A 18 21.74 6.25 -11.90
N VAL A 19 22.94 5.86 -11.46
CA VAL A 19 23.26 4.55 -10.87
C VAL A 19 22.61 4.36 -9.50
N ARG A 20 22.73 5.33 -8.58
CA ARG A 20 22.15 5.24 -7.21
C ARG A 20 20.62 5.12 -7.22
N SER A 21 20.03 5.66 -8.26
CA SER A 21 18.59 5.76 -8.42
C SER A 21 17.98 4.63 -9.26
N LEU A 22 18.78 3.98 -10.14
CA LEU A 22 18.46 2.66 -10.67
C LEU A 22 18.53 1.61 -9.56
N ALA A 23 19.49 1.79 -8.63
CA ALA A 23 19.60 0.95 -7.46
C ALA A 23 18.37 1.03 -6.55
N GLY A 24 17.68 2.17 -6.44
CA GLY A 24 16.49 2.29 -5.60
C GLY A 24 15.29 1.50 -6.11
N LEU A 25 14.99 1.64 -7.40
CA LEU A 25 13.97 0.82 -8.07
C LEU A 25 14.37 -0.66 -8.06
N ALA A 26 15.64 -0.97 -8.33
CA ALA A 26 16.14 -2.34 -8.31
C ALA A 26 16.09 -2.96 -6.91
N VAL A 27 16.36 -2.22 -5.84
CA VAL A 27 16.28 -2.70 -4.45
C VAL A 27 14.83 -2.90 -4.04
N ALA A 28 13.92 -1.96 -4.36
CA ALA A 28 12.51 -2.13 -4.07
C ALA A 28 11.95 -3.36 -4.79
N VAL A 29 12.18 -3.46 -6.10
CA VAL A 29 11.73 -4.61 -6.91
C VAL A 29 12.42 -5.91 -6.48
N ALA A 30 13.73 -5.90 -6.20
CA ALA A 30 14.42 -7.10 -5.74
C ALA A 30 13.96 -7.53 -4.34
N GLY A 31 13.71 -6.57 -3.43
CA GLY A 31 13.15 -6.83 -2.11
C GLY A 31 11.77 -7.48 -2.22
N SER A 32 10.89 -6.90 -3.04
CA SER A 32 9.59 -7.44 -3.39
C SER A 32 9.70 -8.85 -3.97
N VAL A 33 10.61 -9.10 -4.92
CA VAL A 33 10.82 -10.42 -5.53
C VAL A 33 11.38 -11.45 -4.54
N VAL A 34 12.31 -11.05 -3.67
CA VAL A 34 12.87 -11.93 -2.64
C VAL A 34 11.79 -12.32 -1.62
N LEU A 35 10.98 -11.36 -1.19
CA LEU A 35 9.83 -11.59 -0.32
C LEU A 35 8.82 -12.54 -0.96
N ALA A 36 8.48 -12.32 -2.24
CA ALA A 36 7.61 -13.23 -2.98
C ALA A 36 8.21 -14.65 -3.04
N ALA A 37 9.49 -14.78 -3.36
CA ALA A 37 10.13 -16.08 -3.56
C ALA A 37 10.37 -16.90 -2.27
N HIS A 38 10.57 -16.23 -1.13
CA HIS A 38 10.99 -16.91 0.11
C HIS A 38 10.04 -16.70 1.30
N GLY A 39 9.17 -15.69 1.24
CA GLY A 39 8.27 -15.33 2.33
C GLY A 39 7.26 -16.44 2.63
N ALA A 40 6.71 -17.09 1.59
CA ALA A 40 5.75 -18.18 1.73
C ALA A 40 6.33 -19.34 2.56
N ALA A 41 7.56 -19.76 2.26
CA ALA A 41 8.22 -20.87 2.94
C ALA A 41 8.68 -20.50 4.37
N ALA A 42 9.01 -19.23 4.62
CA ALA A 42 9.46 -18.76 5.94
C ALA A 42 8.31 -18.51 6.92
N LEU A 43 7.14 -18.09 6.42
CA LEU A 43 6.02 -17.65 7.25
C LEU A 43 4.83 -18.63 7.23
N GLY A 44 4.76 -19.56 6.27
CA GLY A 44 3.60 -20.42 6.04
C GLY A 44 3.11 -21.17 7.26
N ASP A 45 3.99 -21.95 7.92
CA ASP A 45 3.62 -22.75 9.08
C ASP A 45 3.21 -21.89 10.29
N ALA A 46 3.84 -20.73 10.45
CA ALA A 46 3.57 -19.81 11.57
C ALA A 46 2.24 -19.07 11.37
N LEU A 47 1.98 -18.58 10.14
CA LEU A 47 0.73 -17.93 9.75
C LEU A 47 -0.46 -18.90 9.79
N ALA A 48 -0.22 -20.19 9.54
CA ALA A 48 -1.24 -21.24 9.53
C ALA A 48 -1.69 -21.70 10.93
N SER A 49 -1.01 -21.28 12.00
CA SER A 49 -1.22 -21.85 13.35
C SER A 49 -2.58 -21.49 13.98
N SER A 50 -3.05 -20.25 13.82
CA SER A 50 -4.39 -19.79 14.19
C SER A 50 -4.73 -18.50 13.46
N ALA A 51 -6.02 -18.18 13.29
CA ALA A 51 -6.44 -16.94 12.62
C ALA A 51 -5.83 -15.69 13.29
N MET A 52 -5.80 -15.61 14.61
CA MET A 52 -5.22 -14.46 15.31
C MET A 52 -3.71 -14.35 15.13
N ILE A 53 -2.98 -15.47 15.22
CA ILE A 53 -1.52 -15.47 15.01
C ILE A 53 -1.20 -15.15 13.55
N GLY A 54 -1.95 -15.72 12.60
CA GLY A 54 -1.84 -15.42 11.18
C GLY A 54 -2.06 -13.94 10.88
N ALA A 55 -3.11 -13.35 11.43
CA ALA A 55 -3.39 -11.93 11.29
C ALA A 55 -2.24 -11.06 11.83
N LEU A 56 -1.77 -11.34 13.05
CA LEU A 56 -0.72 -10.55 13.70
C LEU A 56 0.64 -10.70 12.99
N LEU A 57 1.06 -11.93 12.68
CA LEU A 57 2.32 -12.18 11.99
C LEU A 57 2.29 -11.64 10.56
N GLY A 58 1.15 -11.75 9.86
CA GLY A 58 0.99 -11.19 8.52
C GLY A 58 1.05 -9.66 8.54
N GLY A 59 0.33 -9.01 9.46
CA GLY A 59 0.40 -7.56 9.63
C GLY A 59 1.78 -7.08 10.08
N LEU A 60 2.49 -7.85 10.91
CA LEU A 60 3.88 -7.56 11.26
C LEU A 60 4.83 -7.75 10.07
N ALA A 61 4.55 -8.70 9.18
CA ALA A 61 5.36 -8.93 7.98
C ALA A 61 5.26 -7.75 7.02
N GLY A 62 4.05 -7.22 6.78
CA GLY A 62 3.89 -6.02 5.98
C GLY A 62 4.48 -4.76 6.66
N ALA A 63 4.25 -4.58 7.97
CA ALA A 63 4.91 -3.50 8.72
C ALA A 63 6.44 -3.56 8.63
N ALA A 64 7.02 -4.76 8.65
CA ALA A 64 8.45 -4.98 8.45
C ALA A 64 8.89 -4.67 7.00
N ALA A 65 8.06 -4.98 6.00
CA ALA A 65 8.30 -4.61 4.61
C ALA A 65 8.25 -3.09 4.40
N THR A 66 7.26 -2.40 4.97
CA THR A 66 7.17 -0.93 5.00
C THR A 66 8.41 -0.33 5.66
N ALA A 67 8.83 -0.86 6.82
CA ALA A 67 10.05 -0.43 7.48
C ALA A 67 11.31 -0.69 6.65
N ALA A 68 11.41 -1.85 5.97
CA ALA A 68 12.53 -2.17 5.10
C ALA A 68 12.62 -1.21 3.90
N GLY A 69 11.48 -0.88 3.30
CA GLY A 69 11.36 0.15 2.27
C GLY A 69 11.86 1.52 2.75
N ALA A 70 11.37 1.97 3.91
CA ALA A 70 11.77 3.24 4.51
C ALA A 70 13.28 3.27 4.81
N VAL A 71 13.84 2.19 5.38
CA VAL A 71 15.27 2.05 5.67
C VAL A 71 16.12 2.07 4.39
N ALA A 72 15.61 1.55 3.27
CA ALA A 72 16.33 1.61 1.99
C ALA A 72 16.66 3.05 1.58
N MET A 73 15.87 4.05 2.00
CA MET A 73 16.16 5.47 1.78
C MET A 73 17.51 5.90 2.36
N LEU A 74 17.98 5.29 3.46
CA LEU A 74 19.29 5.60 4.07
C LEU A 74 20.46 5.32 3.11
N PHE A 75 20.30 4.33 2.23
CA PHE A 75 21.33 3.92 1.27
C PHE A 75 21.17 4.60 -0.10
N LEU A 76 19.94 4.97 -0.45
CA LEU A 76 19.57 5.50 -1.77
C LEU A 76 19.66 7.02 -1.85
N GLY A 77 19.42 7.73 -0.74
CA GLY A 77 19.35 9.20 -0.72
C GLY A 77 18.16 9.76 -1.48
N LYS A 78 18.24 11.02 -1.92
CA LYS A 78 17.16 11.71 -2.64
C LYS A 78 16.97 11.12 -4.04
N LEU A 79 15.74 10.81 -4.42
CA LEU A 79 15.37 10.47 -5.80
C LEU A 79 15.01 11.73 -6.59
N ASN A 80 14.96 11.60 -7.93
CA ASN A 80 14.37 12.63 -8.77
C ASN A 80 12.87 12.35 -8.96
N GLY A 81 12.06 13.39 -9.14
CA GLY A 81 10.59 13.27 -9.20
C GLY A 81 10.09 12.17 -10.15
N ARG A 82 10.70 12.02 -11.34
CA ARG A 82 10.32 10.95 -12.28
C ARG A 82 10.42 9.53 -11.70
N ARG A 83 11.39 9.26 -10.82
CA ARG A 83 11.56 7.93 -10.22
C ARG A 83 10.68 7.71 -9.02
N GLU A 84 10.40 8.77 -8.26
CA GLU A 84 9.34 8.73 -7.25
C GLU A 84 8.00 8.38 -7.92
N ASP A 85 7.70 9.01 -9.07
CA ASP A 85 6.50 8.72 -9.84
C ASP A 85 6.51 7.29 -10.42
N GLN A 86 7.66 6.74 -10.80
CA GLN A 86 7.78 5.34 -11.24
C GLN A 86 7.54 4.36 -10.10
N LEU A 87 8.11 4.61 -8.91
CA LEU A 87 7.89 3.78 -7.72
C LEU A 87 6.44 3.84 -7.28
N MET A 88 5.85 5.03 -7.24
CA MET A 88 4.45 5.25 -6.91
C MET A 88 3.51 4.57 -7.91
N ALA A 89 3.80 4.67 -9.21
CA ALA A 89 3.04 3.96 -10.23
C ALA A 89 3.16 2.44 -10.11
N PHE A 90 4.36 1.94 -9.81
CA PHE A 90 4.58 0.52 -9.58
C PHE A 90 3.77 0.01 -8.37
N ALA A 91 3.86 0.69 -7.21
CA ALA A 91 3.09 0.36 -6.02
C ALA A 91 1.58 0.40 -6.28
N ALA A 92 1.07 1.47 -6.94
CA ALA A 92 -0.33 1.56 -7.33
C ALA A 92 -0.79 0.39 -8.22
N GLY A 93 0.10 -0.10 -9.10
CA GLY A 93 -0.15 -1.24 -9.97
C GLY A 93 -0.25 -2.55 -9.19
N VAL A 94 0.69 -2.80 -8.27
CA VAL A 94 0.65 -3.98 -7.39
C VAL A 94 -0.61 -3.94 -6.53
N MET A 95 -0.90 -2.81 -5.87
CA MET A 95 -2.06 -2.64 -4.99
C MET A 95 -3.39 -2.83 -5.73
N LEU A 96 -3.54 -2.24 -6.92
CA LEU A 96 -4.75 -2.39 -7.73
C LEU A 96 -4.97 -3.85 -8.14
N ALA A 97 -3.90 -4.53 -8.56
CA ALA A 97 -3.98 -5.94 -8.91
C ALA A 97 -4.33 -6.80 -7.69
N ALA A 98 -3.67 -6.60 -6.54
CA ALA A 98 -3.91 -7.34 -5.30
C ALA A 98 -5.36 -7.17 -4.80
N ALA A 99 -5.89 -5.93 -4.84
CA ALA A 99 -7.28 -5.67 -4.48
C ALA A 99 -8.28 -6.46 -5.34
N ILE A 100 -7.94 -6.74 -6.60
CA ILE A 100 -8.78 -7.53 -7.50
C ILE A 100 -8.56 -9.02 -7.27
N VAL A 101 -7.32 -9.50 -7.42
CA VAL A 101 -7.03 -10.95 -7.49
C VAL A 101 -6.96 -11.62 -6.13
N SER A 102 -6.46 -10.93 -5.11
CA SER A 102 -6.27 -11.50 -3.77
C SER A 102 -7.41 -11.16 -2.81
N LEU A 103 -8.29 -10.20 -3.14
CA LEU A 103 -9.41 -9.80 -2.29
C LEU A 103 -10.76 -9.92 -2.98
N PHE A 104 -11.00 -9.18 -4.07
CA PHE A 104 -12.32 -9.12 -4.71
C PHE A 104 -12.76 -10.47 -5.31
N ILE A 105 -11.88 -11.16 -6.05
CA ILE A 105 -12.19 -12.47 -6.63
C ILE A 105 -12.45 -13.51 -5.52
N PRO A 106 -11.56 -13.70 -4.53
CA PRO A 106 -11.81 -14.59 -3.40
C PRO A 106 -13.07 -14.24 -2.61
N ALA A 107 -13.43 -12.96 -2.50
CA ALA A 107 -14.67 -12.54 -1.85
C ALA A 107 -15.91 -13.08 -2.56
N ILE A 108 -15.94 -13.05 -3.90
CA ILE A 108 -17.07 -13.57 -4.70
C ILE A 108 -17.16 -15.09 -4.57
N GLU A 109 -16.02 -15.77 -4.67
CA GLU A 109 -15.95 -17.23 -4.57
C GLU A 109 -16.38 -17.73 -3.19
N ALA A 110 -15.93 -17.06 -2.12
CA ALA A 110 -16.31 -17.37 -0.75
C ALA A 110 -17.75 -16.95 -0.41
N ALA A 111 -18.30 -15.94 -1.10
CA ALA A 111 -19.69 -15.52 -0.91
C ALA A 111 -20.68 -16.55 -1.44
N ALA A 112 -20.37 -17.20 -2.57
CA ALA A 112 -21.26 -18.14 -3.26
C ALA A 112 -21.86 -19.24 -2.36
N PRO A 113 -21.07 -20.00 -1.57
CA PRO A 113 -21.62 -21.03 -0.67
C PRO A 113 -22.35 -20.47 0.55
N VAL A 114 -22.12 -19.20 0.91
CA VAL A 114 -22.70 -18.57 2.11
C VAL A 114 -24.03 -17.88 1.80
N PHE A 115 -24.09 -17.09 0.73
CA PHE A 115 -25.22 -16.21 0.41
C PHE A 115 -26.01 -16.66 -0.83
N GLY A 116 -25.54 -17.67 -1.57
CA GLY A 116 -26.20 -18.19 -2.77
C GLY A 116 -26.46 -17.09 -3.80
N ASN A 117 -27.71 -16.91 -4.21
CA ASN A 117 -28.10 -15.90 -5.21
C ASN A 117 -27.90 -14.45 -4.72
N ALA A 118 -27.79 -14.21 -3.41
CA ALA A 118 -27.55 -12.87 -2.85
C ALA A 118 -26.07 -12.47 -2.85
N SER A 119 -25.15 -13.38 -3.20
CA SER A 119 -23.70 -13.16 -3.14
C SER A 119 -23.23 -11.90 -3.88
N PRO A 120 -23.66 -11.62 -5.13
CA PRO A 120 -23.20 -10.41 -5.83
C PRO A 120 -23.61 -9.12 -5.10
N LEU A 121 -24.84 -9.09 -4.55
CA LEU A 121 -25.32 -7.92 -3.82
C LEU A 121 -24.54 -7.74 -2.51
N ALA A 122 -24.30 -8.80 -1.75
CA ALA A 122 -23.54 -8.75 -0.51
C ALA A 122 -22.11 -8.23 -0.75
N VAL A 123 -21.43 -8.75 -1.77
CA VAL A 123 -20.06 -8.33 -2.15
C VAL A 123 -20.04 -6.86 -2.58
N LEU A 124 -20.96 -6.42 -3.45
CA LEU A 124 -20.98 -5.04 -3.92
C LEU A 124 -21.31 -4.04 -2.80
N LEU A 125 -22.23 -4.38 -1.89
CA LEU A 125 -22.53 -3.55 -0.73
C LEU A 125 -21.33 -3.45 0.21
N ALA A 126 -20.64 -4.55 0.45
CA ALA A 126 -19.43 -4.58 1.28
C ALA A 126 -18.29 -3.75 0.67
N LEU A 127 -18.05 -3.92 -0.64
CA LEU A 127 -17.07 -3.11 -1.39
C LEU A 127 -17.40 -1.62 -1.32
N GLY A 128 -18.67 -1.27 -1.54
CA GLY A 128 -19.15 0.11 -1.40
C GLY A 128 -18.99 0.65 0.02
N ALA A 129 -19.20 -0.19 1.05
CA ALA A 129 -18.98 0.18 2.44
C ALA A 129 -17.49 0.45 2.75
N GLY A 130 -16.56 -0.32 2.18
CA GLY A 130 -15.12 -0.06 2.27
C GLY A 130 -14.72 1.28 1.66
N VAL A 131 -15.20 1.56 0.45
CA VAL A 131 -15.04 2.87 -0.21
C VAL A 131 -15.65 3.98 0.65
N GLY A 132 -16.86 3.74 1.17
CA GLY A 132 -17.59 4.70 2.02
C GLY A 132 -16.85 5.02 3.33
N LEU A 133 -16.23 4.03 3.95
CA LEU A 133 -15.39 4.24 5.14
C LEU A 133 -14.22 5.16 4.80
N MET A 134 -13.46 4.86 3.75
CA MET A 134 -12.29 5.65 3.39
C MET A 134 -12.67 7.08 2.98
N LEU A 135 -13.76 7.27 2.24
CA LEU A 135 -14.34 8.59 1.97
C LEU A 135 -14.73 9.35 3.24
N GLY A 136 -15.23 8.62 4.25
CA GLY A 136 -15.56 9.19 5.55
C GLY A 136 -14.32 9.62 6.32
N LEU A 137 -13.29 8.77 6.36
CA LEU A 137 -12.02 9.06 7.04
C LEU A 137 -11.28 10.23 6.38
N ASP A 138 -11.22 10.25 5.04
CA ASP A 138 -10.66 11.35 4.24
C ASP A 138 -11.29 12.69 4.62
N LYS A 139 -12.62 12.76 4.69
CA LYS A 139 -13.32 14.01 5.07
C LYS A 139 -13.20 14.37 6.55
N ALA A 140 -13.14 13.36 7.43
CA ALA A 140 -13.21 13.55 8.87
C ALA A 140 -11.86 13.89 9.51
N LEU A 141 -10.75 13.47 8.90
CA LEU A 141 -9.43 13.59 9.49
C LEU A 141 -8.59 14.64 8.74
N PRO A 142 -7.88 15.51 9.47
CA PRO A 142 -6.94 16.42 8.82
C PRO A 142 -5.79 15.59 8.25
N HIS A 143 -5.49 15.79 6.97
CA HIS A 143 -4.46 15.01 6.29
C HIS A 143 -3.77 15.87 5.24
N ALA A 144 -2.62 15.41 4.74
CA ALA A 144 -1.88 16.11 3.70
C ALA A 144 -1.50 15.15 2.58
N HIS A 145 -1.69 15.60 1.34
CA HIS A 145 -1.14 14.93 0.17
C HIS A 145 0.18 15.60 -0.27
N ALA A 146 1.00 14.84 -0.98
CA ALA A 146 2.33 15.26 -1.38
C ALA A 146 2.31 16.46 -2.36
N VAL A 147 1.29 16.60 -3.23
CA VAL A 147 1.15 17.76 -4.12
C VAL A 147 0.00 18.69 -3.74
N SER A 148 -1.20 18.17 -3.49
CA SER A 148 -2.39 19.02 -3.32
C SER A 148 -2.47 19.77 -1.98
N GLY A 149 -1.58 19.47 -1.02
CA GLY A 149 -1.47 20.20 0.24
C GLY A 149 -2.34 19.59 1.36
N VAL A 150 -2.79 20.43 2.28
CA VAL A 150 -3.55 20.03 3.48
C VAL A 150 -5.05 20.07 3.20
N HIS A 151 -5.76 19.03 3.61
CA HIS A 151 -7.22 18.86 3.47
C HIS A 151 -7.86 18.44 4.80
N GLY A 152 -9.19 18.43 4.83
CA GLY A 152 -9.98 18.10 6.03
C GLY A 152 -10.11 19.26 7.02
N PRO A 153 -10.45 18.98 8.29
CA PRO A 153 -10.63 19.99 9.33
C PRO A 153 -9.36 20.81 9.61
N ALA A 154 -9.54 22.03 10.13
CA ALA A 154 -8.41 22.90 10.49
C ALA A 154 -7.54 22.27 11.60
N THR A 155 -6.22 22.42 11.48
CA THR A 155 -5.25 21.82 12.39
C THR A 155 -3.97 22.66 12.49
N HIS A 156 -3.25 22.52 13.60
CA HIS A 156 -1.91 23.10 13.81
C HIS A 156 -0.78 22.10 13.57
N ALA A 157 -1.10 20.85 13.20
CA ALA A 157 -0.11 19.83 12.91
C ALA A 157 0.77 20.23 11.71
N SER A 158 2.03 19.82 11.74
CA SER A 158 2.95 20.06 10.63
C SER A 158 2.55 19.23 9.41
N ARG A 159 2.86 19.74 8.21
CA ARG A 159 2.59 19.04 6.95
C ARG A 159 3.15 17.60 6.93
N GLY A 160 4.35 17.40 7.46
CA GLY A 160 4.96 16.07 7.53
C GLY A 160 4.22 15.11 8.47
N LEU A 161 3.67 15.59 9.59
CA LEU A 161 2.84 14.75 10.47
C LEU A 161 1.50 14.42 9.84
N LEU A 162 0.89 15.36 9.12
CA LEU A 162 -0.36 15.11 8.39
C LEU A 162 -0.18 14.13 7.24
N LEU A 163 0.97 14.18 6.57
CA LEU A 163 1.34 13.19 5.54
C LEU A 163 1.58 11.81 6.16
N ALA A 164 2.30 11.73 7.29
CA ALA A 164 2.49 10.48 8.00
C ALA A 164 1.16 9.89 8.50
N LEU A 165 0.24 10.72 8.98
CA LEU A 165 -1.09 10.29 9.40
C LEU A 165 -1.90 9.74 8.21
N ALA A 166 -1.88 10.43 7.07
CA ALA A 166 -2.54 9.95 5.85
C ALA A 166 -2.03 8.55 5.47
N LEU A 167 -0.70 8.39 5.44
CA LEU A 167 -0.05 7.13 5.07
C LEU A 167 -0.29 6.04 6.12
N PHE A 168 -0.32 6.37 7.42
CA PHE A 168 -0.75 5.42 8.45
C PHE A 168 -2.21 4.94 8.23
N LEU A 169 -3.12 5.83 7.85
CA LEU A 169 -4.51 5.46 7.56
C LEU A 169 -4.65 4.63 6.28
N HIS A 170 -3.71 4.75 5.34
CA HIS A 170 -3.65 3.95 4.12
C HIS A 170 -3.26 2.49 4.41
N ASN A 171 -2.26 2.29 5.26
CA ASN A 171 -1.82 0.96 5.69
C ASN A 171 -2.87 0.23 6.56
N PHE A 172 -3.89 0.94 7.05
CA PHE A 172 -4.93 0.32 7.87
C PHE A 172 -5.81 -0.68 7.10
N PRO A 173 -6.39 -0.34 5.91
CA PRO A 173 -7.03 -1.29 5.00
C PRO A 173 -6.20 -2.53 4.66
N GLU A 174 -4.89 -2.38 4.45
CA GLU A 174 -3.97 -3.49 4.13
C GLU A 174 -3.85 -4.45 5.31
N GLY A 175 -3.68 -3.91 6.52
CA GLY A 175 -3.75 -4.68 7.76
C GLY A 175 -5.07 -5.43 7.89
N MET A 176 -6.19 -4.74 7.69
CA MET A 176 -7.51 -5.36 7.72
C MET A 176 -7.63 -6.51 6.73
N ALA A 177 -7.12 -6.35 5.51
CA ALA A 177 -7.13 -7.38 4.47
C ALA A 177 -6.43 -8.66 4.96
N VAL A 178 -5.25 -8.53 5.58
CA VAL A 178 -4.52 -9.65 6.16
C VAL A 178 -5.29 -10.30 7.32
N GLY A 179 -5.87 -9.49 8.22
CA GLY A 179 -6.66 -9.99 9.34
C GLY A 179 -7.91 -10.75 8.91
N ILE A 180 -8.57 -10.28 7.84
CA ILE A 180 -9.70 -10.97 7.23
C ILE A 180 -9.25 -12.26 6.54
N ALA A 181 -8.16 -12.22 5.78
CA ALA A 181 -7.61 -13.39 5.10
C ALA A 181 -7.27 -14.51 6.10
N ALA A 182 -6.83 -14.16 7.31
CA ALA A 182 -6.53 -15.10 8.38
C ALA A 182 -7.71 -15.98 8.82
N SER A 183 -8.96 -15.49 8.73
CA SER A 183 -10.14 -16.34 9.02
C SER A 183 -10.41 -17.38 7.93
N GLY A 184 -9.85 -17.19 6.72
CA GLY A 184 -9.90 -18.18 5.63
C GLY A 184 -8.85 -19.28 5.75
N GLY A 185 -7.99 -19.23 6.79
CA GLY A 185 -6.91 -20.19 7.01
C GLY A 185 -5.66 -19.94 6.14
N ALA A 186 -4.73 -20.90 6.19
CA ALA A 186 -3.41 -20.77 5.56
C ALA A 186 -3.45 -20.44 4.06
N GLY A 187 -4.37 -21.08 3.33
CA GLY A 187 -4.53 -20.88 1.89
C GLY A 187 -5.02 -19.48 1.50
N ALA A 188 -5.58 -18.71 2.44
CA ALA A 188 -6.02 -17.34 2.20
C ALA A 188 -5.02 -16.31 2.75
N VAL A 189 -4.54 -16.51 3.98
CA VAL A 189 -3.68 -15.52 4.66
C VAL A 189 -2.29 -15.40 4.05
N VAL A 190 -1.70 -16.51 3.58
CA VAL A 190 -0.33 -16.49 3.04
C VAL A 190 -0.26 -15.69 1.73
N PRO A 191 -1.12 -15.94 0.73
CA PRO A 191 -1.11 -15.13 -0.50
C PRO A 191 -1.37 -13.65 -0.23
N VAL A 192 -2.34 -13.31 0.63
CA VAL A 192 -2.66 -11.91 0.96
C VAL A 192 -1.51 -11.23 1.70
N ALA A 193 -0.94 -11.86 2.74
CA ALA A 193 0.18 -11.27 3.48
C ALA A 193 1.41 -11.06 2.59
N LEU A 194 1.67 -11.95 1.63
CA LEU A 194 2.74 -11.76 0.65
C LEU A 194 2.44 -10.64 -0.34
N ALA A 195 1.20 -10.56 -0.85
CA ALA A 195 0.78 -9.49 -1.74
C ALA A 195 1.01 -8.10 -1.11
N ILE A 196 0.61 -7.96 0.16
CA ILE A 196 0.83 -6.75 0.96
C ILE A 196 2.32 -6.52 1.20
N ALA A 197 3.07 -7.48 1.73
CA ALA A 197 4.51 -7.30 1.95
C ALA A 197 5.30 -6.93 0.67
N VAL A 198 4.88 -7.43 -0.50
CA VAL A 198 5.52 -7.15 -1.80
C VAL A 198 5.39 -5.68 -2.19
N GLN A 199 4.22 -5.05 -1.98
CA GLN A 199 4.02 -3.62 -2.31
C GLN A 199 4.45 -2.66 -1.20
N ASP A 200 4.51 -3.13 0.05
CA ASP A 200 4.93 -2.33 1.20
C ASP A 200 6.40 -1.90 1.12
N VAL A 201 7.26 -2.71 0.50
CA VAL A 201 8.66 -2.32 0.28
C VAL A 201 8.78 -1.06 -0.60
N PRO A 202 8.23 -1.02 -1.83
CA PRO A 202 8.25 0.21 -2.62
C PRO A 202 7.46 1.35 -1.98
N GLU A 203 6.35 1.06 -1.28
CA GLU A 203 5.56 2.07 -0.57
C GLU A 203 6.34 2.72 0.58
N GLY A 204 6.95 1.94 1.47
CA GLY A 204 7.74 2.45 2.59
C GLY A 204 8.89 3.35 2.14
N LEU A 205 9.52 3.04 1.01
CA LEU A 205 10.52 3.90 0.39
C LEU A 205 9.91 5.23 -0.07
N LEU A 206 8.74 5.19 -0.73
CA LEU A 206 8.02 6.36 -1.20
C LEU A 206 7.56 7.26 -0.03
N VAL A 207 7.05 6.66 1.05
CA VAL A 207 6.65 7.34 2.28
C VAL A 207 7.82 8.15 2.84
N ALA A 208 8.98 7.50 3.00
CA ALA A 208 10.17 8.17 3.54
C ALA A 208 10.66 9.31 2.63
N LEU A 209 10.59 9.14 1.31
CA LEU A 209 10.90 10.21 0.34
C LEU A 209 9.93 11.38 0.46
N ALA A 210 8.63 11.11 0.57
CA ALA A 210 7.59 12.12 0.67
C ALA A 210 7.69 12.92 2.00
N LEU A 211 8.01 12.25 3.11
CA LEU A 211 8.27 12.91 4.39
C LEU A 211 9.53 13.80 4.33
N GLY A 212 10.58 13.34 3.64
CA GLY A 212 11.76 14.16 3.35
C GLY A 212 11.44 15.39 2.51
N ALA A 213 10.60 15.24 1.48
CA ALA A 213 10.12 16.33 0.64
C ALA A 213 9.23 17.32 1.41
N ALA A 214 8.52 16.86 2.45
CA ALA A 214 7.78 17.69 3.39
C ALA A 214 8.66 18.44 4.40
N GLY A 215 9.99 18.33 4.29
CA GLY A 215 10.97 19.09 5.09
C GLY A 215 11.50 18.34 6.32
N MET A 216 11.17 17.05 6.49
CA MET A 216 11.77 16.24 7.56
C MET A 216 13.23 15.90 7.24
N ASN A 217 14.07 15.84 8.28
CA ASN A 217 15.41 15.29 8.13
C ASN A 217 15.33 13.77 7.86
N LEU A 218 16.39 13.20 7.27
CA LEU A 218 16.43 11.81 6.83
C LEU A 218 16.07 10.81 7.94
N GLN A 219 16.63 10.97 9.14
CA GLN A 219 16.36 10.07 10.26
C GLN A 219 14.88 10.08 10.68
N ARG A 220 14.29 11.28 10.77
CA ARG A 220 12.87 11.42 11.12
C ARG A 220 11.96 10.88 10.01
N ALA A 221 12.30 11.12 8.75
CA ALA A 221 11.54 10.60 7.61
C ALA A 221 11.53 9.07 7.58
N VAL A 222 12.68 8.44 7.83
CA VAL A 222 12.82 6.97 7.89
C VAL A 222 12.10 6.39 9.11
N LEU A 223 12.30 6.96 10.30
CA LEU A 223 11.66 6.46 11.53
C LEU A 223 10.14 6.59 11.46
N LEU A 224 9.65 7.75 11.04
CA LEU A 224 8.21 8.00 10.96
C LEU A 224 7.59 7.21 9.80
N GLY A 225 8.30 7.06 8.67
CA GLY A 225 7.85 6.21 7.57
C GLY A 225 7.81 4.72 7.93
N ALA A 226 8.77 4.22 8.71
CA ALA A 226 8.65 2.87 9.26
C ALA A 226 7.49 2.74 10.25
N ALA A 227 7.20 3.80 11.02
CA ALA A 227 6.10 3.80 11.98
C ALA A 227 4.71 3.82 11.32
N THR A 228 4.56 4.28 10.06
CA THR A 228 3.25 4.22 9.37
C THR A 228 2.79 2.78 9.16
N GLY A 229 3.73 1.85 8.90
CA GLY A 229 3.43 0.42 8.76
C GLY A 229 2.87 -0.24 10.02
N LEU A 230 2.99 0.39 11.20
CA LEU A 230 2.36 -0.15 12.42
C LEU A 230 0.83 -0.12 12.35
N ALA A 231 0.23 0.59 11.39
CA ALA A 231 -1.20 0.51 11.13
C ALA A 231 -1.65 -0.90 10.71
N GLU A 232 -0.78 -1.66 10.05
CA GLU A 232 -1.12 -2.97 9.50
C GLU A 232 -1.38 -4.02 10.58
N PRO A 233 -0.50 -4.26 11.58
CA PRO A 233 -0.81 -5.20 12.66
C PRO A 233 -2.02 -4.75 13.50
N VAL A 234 -2.25 -3.43 13.60
CA VAL A 234 -3.45 -2.88 14.27
C VAL A 234 -4.72 -3.20 13.48
N GLY A 235 -4.72 -2.95 12.17
CA GLY A 235 -5.82 -3.28 11.27
C GLY A 235 -6.10 -4.77 11.23
N ALA A 236 -5.05 -5.59 11.18
CA ALA A 236 -5.16 -7.05 11.16
C ALA A 236 -5.77 -7.59 12.46
N TRP A 237 -5.34 -7.06 13.61
CA TRP A 237 -5.90 -7.42 14.91
C TRP A 237 -7.38 -7.02 15.04
N ILE A 238 -7.74 -5.79 14.65
CA ILE A 238 -9.13 -5.32 14.69
C ILE A 238 -10.01 -6.17 13.77
N ALA A 239 -9.55 -6.44 12.54
CA ALA A 239 -10.28 -7.31 11.61
C ALA A 239 -10.49 -8.72 12.16
N ALA A 240 -9.42 -9.38 12.63
CA ALA A 240 -9.51 -10.74 13.16
C ALA A 240 -10.41 -10.83 14.40
N THR A 241 -10.42 -9.81 15.26
CA THR A 241 -11.30 -9.77 16.44
C THR A 241 -12.76 -9.51 16.08
N VAL A 242 -13.04 -8.63 15.10
CA VAL A 242 -14.41 -8.31 14.67
C VAL A 242 -15.03 -9.45 13.87
N LEU A 243 -14.27 -10.10 12.99
CA LEU A 243 -14.77 -11.22 12.20
C LEU A 243 -15.03 -12.46 13.06
N GLY A 244 -14.12 -12.75 14.00
CA GLY A 244 -14.15 -14.00 14.77
C GLY A 244 -14.21 -15.22 13.85
N ASP A 245 -14.96 -16.25 14.27
CA ASP A 245 -15.13 -17.49 13.52
C ASP A 245 -16.36 -17.47 12.60
N ASN A 246 -16.92 -16.30 12.26
CA ASN A 246 -18.15 -16.23 11.48
C ASN A 246 -17.86 -16.34 9.96
N PRO A 247 -18.24 -17.45 9.31
CA PRO A 247 -17.94 -17.66 7.89
C PRO A 247 -18.63 -16.67 6.96
N ALA A 248 -19.72 -16.01 7.41
CA ALA A 248 -20.39 -14.99 6.60
C ALA A 248 -19.65 -13.65 6.56
N LEU A 249 -18.83 -13.36 7.57
CA LEU A 249 -18.08 -12.11 7.63
C LEU A 249 -16.80 -12.17 6.79
N TYR A 250 -16.28 -13.35 6.47
CA TYR A 250 -15.10 -13.52 5.62
C TYR A 250 -15.26 -12.91 4.22
N PRO A 251 -16.23 -13.33 3.38
CA PRO A 251 -16.40 -12.75 2.04
C PRO A 251 -16.78 -11.27 2.06
N VAL A 252 -17.58 -10.85 3.06
CA VAL A 252 -17.95 -9.44 3.26
C VAL A 252 -16.72 -8.62 3.63
N GLY A 253 -15.87 -9.12 4.52
CA GLY A 253 -14.63 -8.48 4.92
C GLY A 253 -13.67 -8.31 3.74
N LEU A 254 -13.48 -9.35 2.93
CA LEU A 254 -12.57 -9.30 1.78
C LEU A 254 -13.03 -8.25 0.77
N ALA A 255 -14.32 -8.24 0.44
CA ALA A 255 -14.91 -7.24 -0.45
C ALA A 255 -14.78 -5.82 0.11
N PHE A 256 -14.99 -5.66 1.43
CA PHE A 256 -14.80 -4.40 2.14
C PHE A 256 -13.35 -3.90 2.03
N ALA A 257 -12.36 -4.77 2.31
CA ALA A 257 -10.94 -4.43 2.19
C ALA A 257 -10.56 -4.07 0.75
N ALA A 258 -11.05 -4.83 -0.24
CA ALA A 258 -10.86 -4.53 -1.66
C ALA A 258 -11.39 -3.13 -2.04
N GLY A 259 -12.57 -2.76 -1.53
CA GLY A 259 -13.14 -1.43 -1.72
C GLY A 259 -12.31 -0.32 -1.09
N ALA A 260 -11.85 -0.53 0.14
CA ALA A 260 -11.00 0.43 0.85
C ALA A 260 -9.65 0.64 0.13
N MET A 261 -8.94 -0.42 -0.26
CA MET A 261 -7.69 -0.33 -1.03
C MET A 261 -7.91 0.30 -2.41
N GLY A 262 -8.98 -0.09 -3.10
CA GLY A 262 -9.36 0.49 -4.39
C GLY A 262 -9.60 1.99 -4.29
N PHE A 263 -10.26 2.47 -3.23
CA PHE A 263 -10.43 3.90 -2.99
C PHE A 263 -9.09 4.62 -2.95
N VAL A 264 -8.08 4.09 -2.24
CA VAL A 264 -6.80 4.79 -2.12
C VAL A 264 -6.06 4.87 -3.46
N VAL A 265 -6.06 3.79 -4.26
CA VAL A 265 -5.49 3.82 -5.62
C VAL A 265 -6.14 4.95 -6.46
N PHE A 266 -7.48 4.97 -6.50
CA PHE A 266 -8.22 5.85 -7.41
C PHE A 266 -8.36 7.29 -6.91
N HIS A 267 -8.39 7.51 -5.59
CA HIS A 267 -8.58 8.82 -5.00
C HIS A 267 -7.25 9.54 -4.74
N GLU A 268 -6.20 8.79 -4.39
CA GLU A 268 -4.93 9.37 -3.99
C GLU A 268 -3.84 9.12 -5.03
N MET A 269 -3.53 7.84 -5.31
CA MET A 269 -2.30 7.53 -6.05
C MET A 269 -2.35 7.97 -7.52
N LEU A 270 -3.40 7.57 -8.24
CA LEU A 270 -3.54 7.91 -9.66
C LEU A 270 -3.73 9.43 -9.90
N PRO A 271 -4.57 10.14 -9.13
CA PRO A 271 -4.67 11.60 -9.23
C PRO A 271 -3.36 12.33 -8.93
N GLU A 272 -2.60 11.89 -7.92
CA GLU A 272 -1.29 12.46 -7.59
C GLU A 272 -0.31 12.31 -8.78
N LEU A 273 -0.19 11.11 -9.35
CA LEU A 273 0.63 10.85 -10.55
C LEU A 273 0.18 11.71 -11.75
N LYS A 274 -1.13 11.93 -11.90
CA LYS A 274 -1.68 12.79 -12.94
C LYS A 274 -1.28 14.24 -12.74
N SER A 275 -1.36 14.74 -11.51
CA SER A 275 -1.07 16.13 -11.17
C SER A 275 0.39 16.51 -11.44
N ARG A 276 1.30 15.54 -11.33
CA ARG A 276 2.72 15.66 -11.68
C ARG A 276 3.00 15.52 -13.18
N GLY A 277 1.97 15.26 -13.99
CA GLY A 277 2.08 15.07 -15.43
C GLY A 277 2.77 13.77 -15.84
N GLY A 278 2.84 12.77 -14.94
CA GLY A 278 3.68 11.58 -15.07
C GLY A 278 3.00 10.32 -15.62
N LEU A 279 1.65 10.24 -15.61
CA LEU A 279 0.91 9.01 -15.92
C LEU A 279 1.28 8.34 -17.27
N PRO A 280 1.31 9.04 -18.41
CA PRO A 280 1.79 8.44 -19.66
C PRO A 280 3.25 7.95 -19.59
N GLN A 281 4.11 8.69 -18.88
CA GLN A 281 5.55 8.46 -18.79
C GLN A 281 5.92 7.34 -17.80
N VAL A 282 5.01 6.97 -16.89
CA VAL A 282 5.19 5.91 -15.88
C VAL A 282 4.23 4.73 -16.05
N SER A 283 3.41 4.73 -17.11
CA SER A 283 2.47 3.65 -17.45
C SER A 283 3.12 2.25 -17.49
N GLY A 284 4.37 2.15 -17.96
CA GLY A 284 5.13 0.89 -17.95
C GLY A 284 5.47 0.39 -16.53
N ALA A 285 5.67 1.29 -15.57
CA ALA A 285 5.89 0.91 -14.17
C ALA A 285 4.59 0.44 -13.52
N LEU A 286 3.46 1.10 -13.81
CA LEU A 286 2.12 0.66 -13.41
C LEU A 286 1.81 -0.75 -13.94
N ALA A 287 2.02 -0.97 -15.25
CA ALA A 287 1.84 -2.29 -15.88
C ALA A 287 2.80 -3.33 -15.30
N GLY A 288 4.04 -2.95 -14.98
CA GLY A 288 5.01 -3.82 -14.32
C GLY A 288 4.60 -4.25 -12.91
N GLY A 289 4.00 -3.34 -12.14
CA GLY A 289 3.43 -3.64 -10.82
C GLY A 289 2.27 -4.62 -10.91
N ILE A 290 1.34 -4.38 -11.85
CA ILE A 290 0.23 -5.30 -12.13
C ILE A 290 0.78 -6.68 -12.52
N ALA A 291 1.73 -6.74 -13.47
CA ALA A 291 2.31 -8.00 -13.94
C ALA A 291 3.04 -8.76 -12.83
N LEU A 292 3.76 -8.06 -11.94
CA LEU A 292 4.40 -8.70 -10.79
C LEU A 292 3.34 -9.31 -9.87
N MET A 293 2.30 -8.56 -9.52
CA MET A 293 1.27 -9.05 -8.61
C MET A 293 0.48 -10.22 -9.18
N LEU A 294 0.14 -10.16 -10.47
CA LEU A 294 -0.47 -11.31 -11.16
C LEU A 294 0.48 -12.51 -11.19
N GLY A 295 1.79 -12.29 -11.31
CA GLY A 295 2.78 -13.36 -11.18
C GLY A 295 2.79 -13.96 -9.77
N VAL A 296 2.80 -13.12 -8.73
CA VAL A 296 2.71 -13.57 -7.32
C VAL A 296 1.46 -14.42 -7.12
N ASP A 297 0.30 -13.95 -7.57
CA ASP A 297 -0.97 -14.68 -7.49
C ASP A 297 -0.94 -16.01 -8.25
N LEU A 298 -0.46 -16.03 -9.50
CA LEU A 298 -0.43 -17.24 -10.32
C LEU A 298 0.58 -18.31 -9.87
N PHE A 299 1.69 -17.91 -9.26
CA PHE A 299 2.77 -18.82 -8.86
C PHE A 299 2.77 -19.19 -7.37
N LEU A 300 2.10 -18.40 -6.52
CA LEU A 300 2.12 -18.54 -5.06
C LEU A 300 0.71 -18.60 -4.43
N GLY A 301 -0.35 -18.32 -5.20
CA GLY A 301 -1.76 -18.39 -4.81
C GLY A 301 -2.41 -19.72 -5.15
#